data_AF-A0A2T4DA93-F1
#
_entry.id   AF-A0A2T4DA93-F1
#
_cell.length_a   1.000
_cell.length_b   1.000
_cell.length_c   1.000
_cell.angle_alpha   90.00
_cell.angle_beta   90.00
_cell.angle_gamma   90.00
#
_symmetry.space_group_name_H-M   'P 1'
#
loop_
_entity.id
_entity.type
_entity.pdbx_description
1 polymer ?
#
loop_
_entity_poly.entity_id
_entity_poly.type
_entity_poly.pdbx_seq_one_letter_code
_entity_poly.pdbx_strand_id
1 'polypeptide(L)'
;VFAAGSPPLDFLLRFATGLCLAGIYPLGMKMVIAWTPKYAGAALAWLVGMLTLGTALPHLMRGATLGMPWEWPLMAASCLALAGGLLVFLLGDGPHLPKSSGRLPLSQGLAALRIPRFRAVAGGYFGHMWELYAFWTLTPLLIGRELQRLGQGEALVPWLSFAVIGIGAAGCVGGGRLSRTLGSEWVARRALMASGAFCLLYP
;
A
#
# COMPACT_ATOMS: atom_id res chain seq x y z
N VAL A 1 -16.40 16.18 -0.76
CA VAL A 1 -16.62 17.56 -0.29
C VAL A 1 -18.09 17.82 -0.02
N PHE A 2 -18.95 17.94 -1.03
CA PHE A 2 -20.39 18.24 -0.84
C PHE A 2 -21.19 17.17 -0.07
N ALA A 3 -20.74 15.90 -0.11
CA ALA A 3 -21.39 14.81 0.62
C ALA A 3 -21.04 14.74 2.12
N ALA A 4 -20.06 15.51 2.60
CA ALA A 4 -19.54 15.37 3.96
C ALA A 4 -20.60 15.68 5.05
N GLY A 5 -21.59 16.52 4.73
CA GLY A 5 -22.71 16.83 5.64
C GLY A 5 -23.83 15.79 5.66
N SER A 6 -23.78 14.77 4.79
CA SER A 6 -24.80 13.72 4.66
C SER A 6 -24.17 12.34 4.90
N PRO A 7 -24.27 11.78 6.11
CA PRO A 7 -23.66 10.49 6.47
C PRO A 7 -23.90 9.32 5.49
N PRO A 8 -25.13 9.07 4.97
CA PRO A 8 -25.33 7.93 4.06
C PRO A 8 -24.58 8.09 2.74
N LEU A 9 -24.53 9.31 2.20
CA LEU A 9 -23.83 9.61 0.96
C LEU A 9 -22.32 9.56 1.15
N ASP A 10 -21.81 10.06 2.27
CA ASP A 10 -20.39 9.97 2.63
C ASP A 10 -19.91 8.52 2.72
N PHE A 11 -20.63 7.66 3.43
CA PHE A 11 -20.28 6.24 3.54
C PHE A 11 -20.32 5.52 2.19
N LEU A 12 -21.32 5.82 1.35
CA LEU A 12 -21.41 5.24 0.01
C LEU A 12 -20.21 5.62 -0.86
N LEU A 13 -19.79 6.88 -0.84
CA LEU A 13 -18.63 7.35 -1.61
C LEU A 13 -17.31 6.78 -1.08
N ARG A 14 -17.17 6.65 0.25
CA ARG A 14 -16.01 5.99 0.87
C ARG A 14 -15.95 4.51 0.48
N PHE A 15 -17.08 3.82 0.49
CA PHE A 15 -17.18 2.43 0.03
C PHE A 15 -16.81 2.30 -1.45
N ALA A 16 -17.36 3.15 -2.32
CA ALA A 16 -17.04 3.15 -3.75
C ALA A 16 -15.55 3.44 -4.01
N THR A 17 -14.96 4.39 -3.28
CA THR A 17 -13.52 4.68 -3.37
C THR A 17 -12.70 3.45 -2.95
N GLY A 18 -13.08 2.78 -1.85
CA GLY A 18 -12.44 1.55 -1.39
C GLY A 18 -12.54 0.42 -2.42
N LEU A 19 -13.69 0.25 -3.06
CA LEU A 19 -13.91 -0.73 -4.13
C LEU A 19 -12.99 -0.47 -5.33
N CYS A 20 -12.87 0.78 -5.76
CA CYS A 20 -11.94 1.18 -6.83
C CYS A 20 -10.49 0.88 -6.45
N LEU A 21 -10.06 1.24 -5.23
CA LEU A 21 -8.71 0.98 -4.72
C LEU A 21 -8.40 -0.52 -4.66
N ALA A 22 -9.37 -1.35 -4.25
CA ALA A 22 -9.22 -2.81 -4.22
C ALA A 22 -8.94 -3.40 -5.61
N GLY A 23 -9.49 -2.81 -6.67
CA GLY A 23 -9.25 -3.22 -8.06
C GLY A 23 -7.86 -2.86 -8.59
N ILE A 24 -7.30 -1.73 -8.14
CA ILE A 24 -6.02 -1.21 -8.66
C ILE A 24 -4.86 -2.16 -8.36
N TYR A 25 -4.83 -2.80 -7.19
CA TYR A 25 -3.68 -3.61 -6.78
C TYR A 25 -3.53 -4.89 -7.65
N PRO A 26 -4.54 -5.77 -7.80
CA PRO A 26 -4.42 -6.95 -8.65
C PRO A 26 -4.24 -6.62 -10.14
N LEU A 27 -4.90 -5.57 -10.63
CA LEU A 27 -4.76 -5.13 -12.03
C LEU A 27 -3.39 -4.52 -12.28
N GLY A 28 -2.93 -3.63 -11.41
CA GLY A 28 -1.62 -2.99 -11.47
C GLY A 28 -0.48 -4.00 -11.47
N MET A 29 -0.55 -5.02 -10.62
CA MET A 29 0.41 -6.13 -10.63
C MET A 29 0.47 -6.83 -11.98
N LYS A 30 -0.67 -7.17 -12.57
CA LYS A 30 -0.73 -7.84 -13.88
C LYS A 30 -0.17 -6.96 -14.99
N MET A 31 -0.54 -5.67 -15.02
CA MET A 31 -0.07 -4.72 -16.03
C MET A 31 1.45 -4.56 -15.98
N VAL A 32 2.03 -4.34 -14.79
CA VAL A 32 3.48 -4.18 -14.63
C VAL A 32 4.23 -5.44 -15.06
N ILE A 33 3.75 -6.63 -14.68
CA ILE A 33 4.37 -7.91 -15.07
C ILE A 33 4.29 -8.13 -16.59
N ALA A 34 3.20 -7.70 -17.25
CA ALA A 34 3.03 -7.82 -18.70
C ALA A 34 4.07 -7.04 -19.51
N TRP A 35 4.61 -5.95 -18.96
CA TRP A 35 5.68 -5.17 -19.59
C TRP A 35 7.08 -5.77 -19.33
N THR A 36 7.33 -6.34 -18.15
CA THR A 36 8.67 -6.84 -17.78
C THR A 36 8.64 -8.24 -17.14
N PRO A 37 8.24 -9.30 -17.88
CA PRO A 37 8.07 -10.64 -17.30
C PRO A 37 9.39 -11.21 -16.75
N LYS A 38 10.52 -10.94 -17.42
CA LYS A 38 11.86 -11.38 -17.01
C LYS A 38 12.31 -10.79 -15.65
N TYR A 39 11.74 -9.66 -15.25
CA TYR A 39 12.10 -8.93 -14.04
C TYR A 39 10.89 -8.69 -13.13
N ALA A 40 9.90 -9.58 -13.17
CA ALA A 40 8.63 -9.45 -12.46
C ALA A 40 8.82 -9.14 -10.96
N GLY A 41 9.73 -9.84 -10.27
CA GLY A 41 10.00 -9.59 -8.85
C GLY A 41 10.51 -8.18 -8.55
N ALA A 42 11.40 -7.65 -9.40
CA ALA A 42 11.92 -6.29 -9.24
C ALA A 42 10.86 -5.22 -9.58
N ALA A 43 10.07 -5.47 -10.62
CA ALA A 43 8.98 -4.59 -11.03
C ALA A 43 7.88 -4.53 -9.95
N LEU A 44 7.55 -5.67 -9.34
CA LEU A 44 6.63 -5.74 -8.19
C LEU A 44 7.20 -5.02 -6.96
N ALA A 45 8.50 -5.13 -6.68
CA ALA A 45 9.12 -4.40 -5.57
C ALA A 45 9.01 -2.87 -5.75
N TRP A 46 9.20 -2.38 -6.97
CA TRP A 46 8.97 -0.98 -7.32
C TRP A 46 7.50 -0.58 -7.21
N LEU A 47 6.58 -1.41 -7.70
CA LEU A 47 5.13 -1.18 -7.57
C LEU A 47 4.71 -1.04 -6.11
N VAL A 48 5.16 -1.94 -5.23
CA VAL A 48 4.84 -1.89 -3.80
C VAL A 48 5.55 -0.72 -3.12
N GLY A 49 6.75 -0.33 -3.57
CA GLY A 49 7.43 0.88 -3.11
C GLY A 49 6.65 2.15 -3.45
N MET A 50 6.16 2.26 -4.69
CA MET A 50 5.29 3.36 -5.12
C MET A 50 3.96 3.38 -4.37
N LEU A 51 3.37 2.21 -4.10
CA LEU A 51 2.18 2.09 -3.26
C LEU A 51 2.44 2.62 -1.85
N THR A 52 3.54 2.21 -1.21
CA THR A 52 3.92 2.68 0.13
C THR A 52 4.11 4.19 0.16
N LEU A 53 4.79 4.75 -0.85
CA LEU A 53 4.95 6.19 -0.98
C LEU A 53 3.60 6.89 -1.20
N GLY A 54 2.72 6.31 -2.01
CA GLY A 54 1.35 6.77 -2.20
C GLY A 54 0.52 6.75 -0.92
N THR A 55 0.66 5.73 -0.07
CA THR A 55 0.03 5.66 1.26
C THR A 55 0.55 6.76 2.18
N ALA A 56 1.84 7.11 2.09
CA ALA A 56 2.44 8.18 2.88
C ALA A 56 2.04 9.59 2.38
N LEU A 57 1.73 9.73 1.08
CA LEU A 57 1.52 11.02 0.41
C LEU A 57 0.45 11.91 1.07
N PRO A 58 -0.71 11.42 1.55
CA PRO A 58 -1.67 12.25 2.29
C PRO A 58 -1.06 12.95 3.51
N HIS A 59 -0.11 12.32 4.20
CA HIS A 59 0.60 12.94 5.31
C HIS A 59 1.50 14.09 4.83
N LEU A 60 2.24 13.89 3.72
CA LEU A 60 3.03 14.96 3.11
C LEU A 60 2.14 16.15 2.71
N MET A 61 1.02 15.87 2.04
CA MET A 61 0.08 16.89 1.60
C MET A 61 -0.53 17.63 2.79
N ARG A 62 -0.85 16.92 3.88
CA ARG A 62 -1.35 17.55 5.10
C ARG A 62 -0.29 18.46 5.74
N GLY A 63 0.97 18.04 5.73
CA GLY A 63 2.10 18.85 6.21
C GLY A 63 2.34 20.09 5.36
N ALA A 64 2.23 19.97 4.03
CA ALA A 64 2.44 21.07 3.08
C ALA A 64 1.29 22.09 3.05
N THR A 65 0.08 21.68 3.42
CA THR A 65 -1.12 22.54 3.40
C THR A 65 -1.36 23.29 4.72
N LEU A 66 -0.49 23.14 5.74
CA LEU A 66 -0.39 23.97 6.96
C LEU A 66 -1.71 24.55 7.50
N GLY A 67 -2.66 23.68 7.86
CA GLY A 67 -3.92 24.10 8.50
C GLY A 67 -5.05 24.49 7.54
N MET A 68 -4.83 24.38 6.23
CA MET A 68 -5.93 24.47 5.25
C MET A 68 -7.01 23.41 5.52
N PRO A 69 -8.24 23.63 5.02
CA PRO A 69 -9.31 22.64 5.08
C PRO A 69 -8.91 21.29 4.47
N TRP A 70 -9.48 20.20 4.98
CA TRP A 70 -9.15 18.81 4.60
C TRP A 70 -9.48 18.49 3.13
N GLU A 71 -10.34 19.30 2.51
CA GLU A 71 -10.76 19.25 1.12
C GLU A 71 -9.58 19.39 0.16
N TRP A 72 -8.59 20.22 0.50
CA TRP A 72 -7.46 20.51 -0.38
C TRP A 72 -6.58 19.28 -0.64
N PRO A 73 -6.08 18.56 0.39
CA PRO A 73 -5.40 17.28 0.17
C PRO A 73 -6.23 16.28 -0.63
N LEU A 74 -7.55 16.20 -0.38
CA LEU A 74 -8.43 15.29 -1.12
C LEU A 74 -8.53 15.67 -2.61
N MET A 75 -8.69 16.95 -2.93
CA MET A 75 -8.78 17.43 -4.30
C MET A 75 -7.48 17.19 -5.07
N ALA A 76 -6.34 17.48 -4.45
CA ALA A 76 -5.05 17.24 -5.07
C ALA A 76 -4.77 15.73 -5.27
N ALA A 77 -5.16 14.87 -4.33
CA ALA A 77 -5.09 13.41 -4.50
C ALA A 77 -6.00 12.93 -5.64
N SER A 78 -7.18 13.53 -5.79
CA SER A 78 -8.11 13.24 -6.89
C SER A 78 -7.51 13.64 -8.24
N CYS A 79 -6.83 14.78 -8.33
CA CYS A 79 -6.14 15.22 -9.55
C CYS A 79 -5.00 14.26 -9.91
N LEU A 80 -4.21 13.82 -8.92
CA LEU A 80 -3.15 12.82 -9.13
C LEU A 80 -3.72 11.47 -9.58
N ALA A 81 -4.87 11.05 -9.05
CA ALA A 81 -5.54 9.83 -9.48
C ALA A 81 -6.02 9.92 -10.95
N LEU A 82 -6.59 11.06 -11.36
CA LEU A 82 -6.97 11.29 -12.76
C LEU A 82 -5.75 11.32 -13.69
N ALA A 83 -4.67 12.01 -13.30
CA ALA A 83 -3.43 12.04 -14.05
C ALA A 83 -2.82 10.64 -14.17
N GLY A 84 -2.77 9.87 -13.08
CA GLY A 84 -2.29 8.48 -13.09
C GLY A 84 -3.15 7.58 -13.97
N GLY A 85 -4.47 7.71 -13.91
CA GLY A 85 -5.40 7.00 -14.78
C GLY A 85 -5.20 7.33 -16.25
N LEU A 86 -4.99 8.62 -16.58
CA LEU A 86 -4.69 9.06 -17.94
C LEU A 86 -3.35 8.50 -18.43
N LEU A 87 -2.31 8.52 -17.61
CA LEU A 87 -1.00 7.96 -17.95
C LEU A 87 -1.09 6.45 -18.22
N VAL A 88 -1.83 5.70 -17.40
CA VAL A 88 -2.09 4.27 -17.62
C VAL A 88 -2.89 4.04 -18.90
N PHE A 89 -3.90 4.87 -19.16
CA PHE A 89 -4.69 4.80 -20.40
C PHE A 89 -3.85 5.05 -21.65
N LEU A 90 -2.93 6.03 -21.60
CA LEU A 90 -2.01 6.33 -22.69
C LEU A 90 -0.94 5.25 -22.88
N LEU A 91 -0.49 4.61 -21.79
CA LEU A 91 0.50 3.54 -21.85
C LEU A 91 -0.07 2.27 -22.51
N GLY A 92 -1.33 1.95 -22.23
CA GLY A 92 -2.01 0.77 -22.77
C GLY A 92 -1.51 -0.55 -22.18
N ASP A 93 -1.95 -1.65 -22.80
CA ASP A 93 -1.64 -3.01 -22.36
C ASP A 93 -0.22 -3.44 -22.73
N GLY A 94 0.44 -4.15 -21.81
CA GLY A 94 1.79 -4.68 -22.04
C GLY A 94 1.81 -5.84 -23.05
N PRO A 95 2.90 -6.01 -23.82
CA PRO A 95 2.98 -7.00 -24.89
C PRO A 95 2.86 -8.45 -24.43
N HIS A 96 3.12 -8.73 -23.14
CA HIS A 96 3.00 -10.07 -22.55
C HIS A 96 1.76 -10.21 -21.65
N LEU A 97 0.75 -9.35 -21.81
CA LEU A 97 -0.49 -9.47 -21.04
C LEU A 97 -1.16 -10.80 -21.43
N PRO A 98 -1.38 -11.72 -20.48
CA PRO A 98 -2.01 -12.99 -20.79
C PRO A 98 -3.40 -12.75 -21.40
N LYS A 99 -3.67 -13.37 -22.56
CA LYS A 99 -5.03 -13.39 -23.11
C LYS A 99 -5.97 -13.94 -22.05
N SER A 100 -7.15 -13.33 -21.90
CA SER A 100 -8.13 -13.80 -20.92
C SER A 100 -8.41 -15.28 -21.15
N SER A 101 -7.92 -16.13 -20.26
CA SER A 101 -8.47 -17.48 -20.12
C SER A 101 -9.91 -17.31 -19.63
N GLY A 102 -10.80 -18.20 -20.05
CA GLY A 102 -12.24 -18.09 -19.75
C GLY A 102 -12.55 -18.05 -18.24
N ARG A 103 -13.85 -18.08 -17.91
CA ARG A 103 -14.30 -18.03 -16.51
C ARG A 103 -13.69 -19.18 -15.71
N LEU A 104 -12.77 -18.85 -14.80
CA LEU A 104 -12.26 -19.77 -13.79
C LEU A 104 -13.36 -20.03 -12.76
N PRO A 105 -13.84 -21.27 -12.58
CA PRO A 105 -14.88 -21.57 -11.62
C PRO A 105 -14.37 -21.33 -10.20
N LEU A 106 -15.20 -20.69 -9.36
CA LEU A 106 -14.85 -20.34 -7.97
C LEU A 106 -14.39 -21.56 -7.16
N SER A 107 -14.94 -22.74 -7.46
CA SER A 107 -14.56 -24.02 -6.85
C SER A 107 -13.09 -24.38 -7.07
N GLN A 108 -12.48 -24.03 -8.21
CA GLN A 108 -11.05 -24.23 -8.46
C GLN A 108 -10.19 -23.26 -7.66
N GLY A 109 -10.65 -22.01 -7.47
CA GLY A 109 -9.98 -21.04 -6.60
C GLY A 109 -9.99 -21.49 -5.13
N LEU A 110 -11.13 -21.95 -4.63
CA LEU A 110 -11.27 -22.47 -3.27
C LEU A 110 -10.51 -23.78 -3.05
N ALA A 111 -10.29 -24.59 -4.10
CA ALA A 111 -9.48 -25.80 -4.02
C ALA A 111 -8.02 -25.50 -3.62
N ALA A 112 -7.49 -24.30 -3.92
CA ALA A 112 -6.16 -23.90 -3.47
C ALA A 112 -6.03 -23.89 -1.95
N LEU A 113 -7.11 -23.64 -1.21
CA LEU A 113 -7.14 -23.71 0.26
C LEU A 113 -6.92 -25.13 0.79
N ARG A 114 -7.05 -26.17 -0.03
CA ARG A 114 -6.73 -27.54 0.39
C ARG A 114 -5.23 -27.81 0.43
N ILE A 115 -4.41 -26.96 -0.20
CA ILE A 115 -2.96 -27.11 -0.26
C ILE A 115 -2.34 -26.56 1.04
N PRO A 116 -1.70 -27.39 1.88
CA PRO A 116 -1.15 -26.94 3.17
C PRO A 116 -0.12 -25.82 3.01
N ARG A 117 0.75 -25.92 2.00
CA ARG A 117 1.74 -24.89 1.68
C ARG A 117 1.10 -23.56 1.31
N PHE A 118 -0.01 -23.58 0.55
CA PHE A 118 -0.73 -22.38 0.18
C PHE A 118 -1.35 -21.70 1.41
N ARG A 119 -1.99 -22.48 2.29
CA ARG A 119 -2.53 -21.96 3.56
C ARG A 119 -1.46 -21.31 4.44
N ALA A 120 -0.28 -21.92 4.55
CA ALA A 120 0.82 -21.36 5.33
C ALA A 120 1.28 -19.99 4.78
N VAL A 121 1.48 -19.90 3.45
CA VAL A 121 1.87 -18.64 2.81
C VAL A 121 0.76 -17.58 2.91
N ALA A 122 -0.50 -17.97 2.69
CA ALA A 122 -1.64 -17.07 2.81
C ALA A 122 -1.82 -16.56 4.25
N GLY A 123 -1.62 -17.43 5.26
CA GLY A 123 -1.66 -17.04 6.67
C GLY A 123 -0.55 -16.06 7.04
N GLY A 124 0.69 -16.30 6.57
CA GLY A 124 1.80 -15.37 6.76
C GLY A 124 1.55 -14.01 6.11
N TYR A 125 1.02 -14.01 4.87
CA TYR A 125 0.64 -12.78 4.17
C TYR A 125 -0.48 -12.04 4.90
N PHE A 126 -1.51 -12.74 5.38
CA PHE A 126 -2.61 -12.15 6.14
C PHE A 126 -2.10 -11.49 7.44
N GLY A 127 -1.28 -12.20 8.22
CA GLY A 127 -0.68 -11.66 9.44
C GLY A 127 0.18 -10.43 9.18
N HIS A 128 1.00 -10.48 8.12
CA HIS A 128 1.81 -9.34 7.72
C HIS A 128 0.97 -8.13 7.30
N MET A 129 -0.09 -8.35 6.50
CA MET A 129 -0.99 -7.26 6.10
C MET A 129 -1.70 -6.67 7.32
N TRP A 130 -2.15 -7.50 8.25
CA TRP A 130 -2.75 -7.05 9.50
C TRP A 130 -1.82 -6.13 10.29
N GLU A 131 -0.59 -6.58 10.52
CA GLU A 131 0.46 -5.81 11.19
C GLU A 131 0.76 -4.49 10.47
N LEU A 132 0.94 -4.53 9.15
CA LEU A 132 1.32 -3.37 8.35
C LEU A 132 0.24 -2.28 8.34
N TYR A 133 -1.03 -2.65 8.17
CA TYR A 133 -2.13 -1.69 8.21
C TYR A 133 -2.36 -1.12 9.61
N ALA A 134 -2.17 -1.93 10.66
CA ALA A 134 -2.19 -1.46 12.03
C ALA A 134 -1.06 -0.44 12.26
N PHE A 135 0.16 -0.74 11.81
CA PHE A 135 1.31 0.16 11.88
C PHE A 135 1.01 1.50 11.18
N TRP A 136 0.53 1.49 9.93
CA TRP A 136 0.19 2.72 9.20
C TRP A 136 -0.88 3.56 9.91
N THR A 137 -1.91 2.89 10.45
CA THR A 137 -3.01 3.58 11.16
C THR A 137 -2.53 4.21 12.47
N LEU A 138 -1.68 3.51 13.22
CA LEU A 138 -1.22 3.94 14.54
C LEU A 138 -0.05 4.93 14.48
N THR A 139 0.76 4.92 13.42
CA THR A 139 1.94 5.79 13.25
C THR A 139 1.68 7.27 13.61
N PRO A 140 0.68 7.97 13.02
CA PRO A 140 0.43 9.38 13.35
C PRO A 140 0.00 9.59 14.80
N LEU A 141 -0.71 8.63 15.40
CA LEU A 141 -1.16 8.70 16.80
C LEU A 141 0.03 8.55 17.77
N LEU A 142 0.91 7.59 17.51
CA LEU A 142 2.13 7.36 18.31
C LEU A 142 3.08 8.55 18.21
N ILE A 143 3.27 9.10 17.01
CA ILE A 143 4.08 10.30 16.81
C ILE A 143 3.47 11.50 17.55
N GLY A 144 2.16 11.72 17.45
CA GLY A 144 1.47 12.80 18.15
C GLY A 144 1.65 12.73 19.66
N ARG A 145 1.50 11.54 20.24
CA ARG A 145 1.74 11.29 21.67
C ARG A 145 3.16 11.67 22.10
N GLU A 146 4.17 11.26 21.33
CA GLU A 146 5.57 11.55 21.65
C GLU A 146 5.93 13.03 21.48
N LEU A 147 5.38 13.71 20.46
CA LEU A 147 5.56 15.15 20.31
C LEU A 147 4.94 15.93 21.46
N GLN A 148 3.73 15.56 21.90
CA GLN A 148 3.11 16.15 23.08
C GLN A 148 3.95 15.93 24.34
N ARG A 149 4.48 14.71 24.56
CA ARG A 149 5.38 14.40 25.68
C ARG A 149 6.65 15.28 25.68
N LEU A 150 7.17 15.59 24.49
CA LEU A 150 8.37 16.42 24.31
C LEU A 150 8.09 17.93 24.24
N GLY A 151 6.83 18.35 24.41
CA GLY A 151 6.44 19.77 24.30
C GLY A 151 6.60 20.35 22.89
N GLN A 152 6.60 19.51 21.86
CA GLN A 152 6.73 19.92 20.46
C GLN A 152 5.36 20.13 19.81
N GLY A 153 5.31 20.96 18.77
CA GLY A 153 4.06 21.28 18.06
C GLY A 153 3.53 20.13 17.20
N GLU A 154 2.19 19.99 17.16
CA GLU A 154 1.50 18.96 16.35
C GLU A 154 1.69 19.13 14.84
N ALA A 155 2.17 20.29 14.39
CA ALA A 155 2.51 20.55 12.99
C ALA A 155 3.55 19.57 12.42
N LEU A 156 4.37 18.94 13.26
CA LEU A 156 5.37 17.95 12.86
C LEU A 156 4.79 16.54 12.62
N VAL A 157 3.61 16.23 13.14
CA VAL A 157 2.96 14.91 12.99
C VAL A 157 2.87 14.46 11.53
N PRO A 158 2.32 15.24 10.59
CA PRO A 158 2.22 14.84 9.19
C PRO A 158 3.59 14.59 8.54
N TRP A 159 4.58 15.44 8.83
CA TRP A 159 5.92 15.30 8.25
C TRP A 159 6.64 14.04 8.73
N LEU A 160 6.58 13.77 10.04
CA LEU A 160 7.18 12.57 10.62
C LEU A 160 6.43 11.31 10.18
N SER A 161 5.09 11.35 10.09
CA SER A 161 4.29 10.22 9.60
C SER A 161 4.64 9.90 8.14
N PHE A 162 4.78 10.92 7.30
CA PHE A 162 5.25 10.76 5.92
C PHE A 162 6.64 10.13 5.87
N ALA A 163 7.60 10.60 6.68
CA ALA A 163 8.95 10.05 6.69
C ALA A 163 8.97 8.58 7.15
N VAL A 164 8.26 8.26 8.24
CA VAL A 164 8.21 6.91 8.82
C VAL A 164 7.51 5.90 7.91
N ILE A 165 6.42 6.27 7.25
CA ILE A 165 5.75 5.38 6.30
C ILE A 165 6.53 5.34 4.98
N GLY A 166 6.96 6.50 4.49
CA GLY A 166 7.63 6.68 3.21
C GLY A 166 8.98 5.98 3.11
N ILE A 167 9.75 5.87 4.20
CA ILE A 167 10.99 5.07 4.21
C ILE A 167 10.74 3.59 3.89
N GLY A 168 9.53 3.09 4.13
CA GLY A 168 9.10 1.77 3.69
C GLY A 168 9.23 1.56 2.18
N ALA A 169 9.08 2.61 1.37
CA ALA A 169 9.30 2.53 -0.08
C ALA A 169 10.76 2.16 -0.43
N ALA A 170 11.73 2.73 0.29
CA ALA A 170 13.13 2.36 0.17
C ALA A 170 13.36 0.90 0.62
N GLY A 171 12.66 0.47 1.68
CA GLY A 171 12.61 -0.92 2.13
C GLY A 171 12.09 -1.89 1.05
N CYS A 172 11.02 -1.54 0.34
CA CYS A 172 10.47 -2.35 -0.75
C CYS A 172 11.48 -2.53 -1.89
N VAL A 173 12.10 -1.43 -2.35
CA VAL A 173 13.09 -1.49 -3.44
C VAL A 173 14.36 -2.21 -3.01
N GLY A 174 14.86 -1.93 -1.79
CA GLY A 174 16.03 -2.59 -1.21
C GLY A 174 15.82 -4.09 -0.99
N GLY A 175 14.69 -4.48 -0.40
CA GLY A 175 14.29 -5.87 -0.22
C GLY A 175 14.08 -6.59 -1.55
N GLY A 176 13.50 -5.91 -2.54
CA GLY A 176 13.40 -6.40 -3.92
C GLY A 176 14.76 -6.71 -4.53
N ARG A 177 15.75 -5.81 -4.39
CA ARG A 177 17.12 -6.06 -4.84
C ARG A 177 17.76 -7.24 -4.11
N LEU A 178 17.61 -7.30 -2.78
CA LEU A 178 18.21 -8.35 -1.97
C LEU A 178 17.59 -9.74 -2.26
N SER A 179 16.31 -9.78 -2.58
CA SER A 179 15.62 -11.04 -2.92
C SER A 179 16.14 -11.68 -4.21
N ARG A 180 16.80 -10.90 -5.08
CA ARG A 180 17.45 -11.42 -6.30
C ARG A 180 18.71 -12.23 -6.00
N THR A 181 19.41 -11.91 -4.91
CA THR A 181 20.68 -12.56 -4.53
C THR A 181 20.50 -13.60 -3.44
N LEU A 182 19.67 -13.31 -2.42
CA LEU A 182 19.48 -14.18 -1.25
C LEU A 182 18.17 -14.98 -1.28
N GLY A 183 17.31 -14.74 -2.28
CA GLY A 183 16.00 -15.37 -2.41
C GLY A 183 14.89 -14.64 -1.65
N SER A 184 13.66 -14.71 -2.18
CA SER A 184 12.49 -14.02 -1.61
C SER A 184 12.08 -14.55 -0.24
N GLU A 185 12.16 -15.87 -0.03
CA GLU A 185 11.83 -16.49 1.25
C GLU A 185 12.73 -16.01 2.38
N TRP A 186 14.04 -15.91 2.13
CA TRP A 186 15.00 -15.46 3.13
C TRP A 186 14.74 -14.00 3.54
N VAL A 187 14.49 -13.13 2.56
CA VAL A 187 14.20 -11.71 2.81
C VAL A 187 12.89 -11.56 3.58
N ALA A 188 11.82 -12.22 3.14
CA ALA A 188 10.52 -12.15 3.79
C ALA A 188 10.59 -12.67 5.24
N ARG A 189 11.25 -13.81 5.46
CA ARG A 189 11.39 -14.38 6.81
C ARG A 189 12.12 -13.43 7.75
N ARG A 190 13.23 -12.84 7.33
CA ARG A 190 14.01 -11.91 8.17
C ARG A 190 13.26 -10.61 8.43
N ALA A 191 12.56 -10.07 7.43
CA ALA A 191 11.75 -8.87 7.59
C ALA A 191 10.63 -9.10 8.62
N LEU A 192 9.89 -10.22 8.50
CA LEU A 192 8.82 -10.58 9.43
C LEU A 192 9.34 -10.89 10.83
N MET A 193 10.48 -11.57 10.96
CA MET A 193 11.11 -11.82 12.26
C MET A 193 11.53 -10.51 12.94
N ALA A 194 12.13 -9.58 12.19
CA ALA A 194 12.53 -8.29 12.73
C ALA A 194 11.31 -7.46 13.14
N SER A 195 10.28 -7.41 12.29
CA SER A 195 9.03 -6.70 12.56
C SER A 195 8.33 -7.26 13.81
N GLY A 196 8.17 -8.58 13.88
CA GLY A 196 7.61 -9.25 15.05
C GLY A 196 8.43 -9.05 16.33
N ALA A 197 9.77 -9.03 16.23
CA ALA A 197 10.63 -8.69 17.37
C ALA A 197 10.40 -7.25 17.85
N PHE A 198 10.26 -6.28 16.94
CA PHE A 198 9.91 -4.92 17.32
C PHE A 198 8.54 -4.83 17.99
N CYS A 199 7.53 -5.55 17.48
CA CYS A 199 6.22 -5.60 18.11
C CYS A 199 6.24 -6.20 19.52
N LEU A 200 7.14 -7.15 19.80
CA LEU A 200 7.30 -7.74 21.14
C LEU A 200 8.11 -6.84 22.09
N LEU A 201 9.04 -6.06 21.56
CA LEU A 201 9.90 -5.17 22.35
C LEU A 201 9.26 -3.80 22.61
N TYR A 202 8.35 -3.36 21.75
CA TYR A 202 7.68 -2.07 21.89
C TYR A 202 6.63 -2.13 23.02
N PRO A 203 6.70 -1.25 24.02
CA PRO A 203 5.83 -1.24 25.20
C PRO A 203 4.40 -0.76 24.95
#